data_AF-A0A0B0CTV4-F1
#
_entry.id   AF-A0A0B0CTV4-F1
#
_cell.length_a   1.000
_cell.length_b   1.000
_cell.length_c   1.000
_cell.angle_alpha   90.00
_cell.angle_beta   90.00
_cell.angle_gamma   90.00
#
_symmetry.space_group_name_H-M   'P 1'
#
loop_
_entity.id
_entity.type
_entity.pdbx_description
1 polymer ?
#
loop_
_entity_poly.entity_id
_entity_poly.type
_entity_poly.pdbx_seq_one_letter_code
_entity_poly.pdbx_strand_id
1 'polypeptide(L)'
;IFACDAGMGSSAMGASLLKNKFKKADIDINVTNMAINDLPQDVDVVITHKDLTERAKQKAPNAHHVSVDNFLNSPKYDELVEELKND
;
A
#
# COMPACT_ATOMS: atom_id res chain seq x y z
N ILE A 1 0.50 -1.51 4.11
CA ILE A 1 0.35 -0.10 4.55
C ILE A 1 0.41 0.83 3.34
N PHE A 2 -0.50 1.81 3.23
CA PHE A 2 -0.37 2.91 2.27
C PHE A 2 0.41 4.08 2.88
N ALA A 3 1.48 4.51 2.24
CA ALA A 3 2.30 5.62 2.71
C ALA A 3 2.34 6.78 1.71
N CYS A 4 2.19 8.00 2.22
CA CYS A 4 2.43 9.24 1.49
C CYS A 4 3.19 10.22 2.39
N ASP A 5 3.50 11.42 1.88
CA ASP A 5 4.38 12.36 2.60
C ASP A 5 3.75 12.85 3.93
N ALA A 6 2.43 13.09 3.94
CA ALA A 6 1.70 13.57 5.11
C ALA A 6 0.88 12.48 5.84
N GLY A 7 0.74 11.30 5.25
CA GLY A 7 -0.13 10.23 5.76
C GLY A 7 -1.64 10.51 5.65
N MET A 8 -2.06 11.67 5.16
CA MET A 8 -3.46 12.08 5.05
C MET A 8 -3.83 12.42 3.59
N GLY A 9 -5.04 12.05 3.16
CA GLY A 9 -5.55 12.33 1.81
C GLY A 9 -5.57 11.11 0.89
N SER A 10 -4.74 11.10 -0.15
CA SER A 10 -4.72 10.05 -1.18
C SER A 10 -4.42 8.65 -0.64
N SER A 11 -3.60 8.55 0.40
CA SER A 11 -3.28 7.31 1.13
C SER A 11 -4.52 6.71 1.82
N ALA A 12 -5.39 7.54 2.41
CA ALA A 12 -6.60 7.09 3.08
C ALA A 12 -7.64 6.55 2.09
N MET A 13 -7.76 7.20 0.92
CA MET A 13 -8.62 6.72 -0.17
C MET A 13 -8.11 5.39 -0.74
N GLY A 14 -6.81 5.30 -1.07
CA GLY A 14 -6.19 4.06 -1.56
C GLY A 14 -6.34 2.89 -0.59
N ALA A 15 -6.11 3.13 0.71
CA ALA A 15 -6.31 2.14 1.75
C ALA A 15 -7.76 1.65 1.83
N SER A 16 -8.74 2.55 1.72
CA SER A 16 -10.16 2.19 1.76
C SER A 16 -10.58 1.36 0.54
N LEU A 17 -10.07 1.71 -0.65
CA LEU A 17 -10.33 0.96 -1.88
C LEU A 17 -9.74 -0.45 -1.83
N LEU A 18 -8.49 -0.59 -1.42
CA LEU A 18 -7.84 -1.90 -1.32
C LEU A 18 -8.50 -2.77 -0.25
N LYS A 19 -8.83 -2.20 0.92
CA LYS A 19 -9.58 -2.91 1.97
C LYS A 19 -10.91 -3.46 1.46
N ASN A 20 -11.63 -2.69 0.64
CA ASN A 20 -12.86 -3.15 0.02
C ASN A 20 -12.64 -4.26 -1.01
N LYS A 21 -11.52 -4.23 -1.76
CA LYS A 21 -11.15 -5.31 -2.70
C LYS A 21 -10.80 -6.60 -1.95
N PHE A 22 -9.96 -6.53 -0.92
CA PHE A 22 -9.62 -7.68 -0.08
C PHE A 22 -10.85 -8.30 0.57
N LYS A 23 -11.74 -7.48 1.13
CA LYS A 23 -12.99 -7.98 1.71
C LYS A 23 -13.89 -8.71 0.69
N LYS A 24 -13.94 -8.23 -0.57
CA LYS A 24 -14.70 -8.89 -1.65
C LYS A 24 -14.04 -10.20 -2.12
N ALA A 25 -12.73 -10.30 -1.95
CA ALA A 25 -11.93 -11.46 -2.30
C ALA A 25 -11.77 -12.46 -1.13
N ASP A 26 -12.41 -12.22 0.01
CA ASP A 26 -12.29 -13.01 1.25
C ASP A 26 -10.84 -13.11 1.78
N ILE A 27 -10.05 -12.06 1.55
CA ILE A 27 -8.68 -11.93 2.06
C ILE A 27 -8.71 -11.18 3.40
N ASP A 28 -8.25 -11.84 4.48
CA ASP A 28 -8.16 -11.25 5.82
C ASP A 28 -6.79 -10.59 6.08
N ILE A 29 -6.54 -9.47 5.40
CA ILE A 29 -5.32 -8.68 5.56
C ILE A 29 -5.66 -7.27 6.06
N ASN A 30 -4.93 -6.83 7.08
CA ASN A 30 -5.08 -5.49 7.63
C ASN A 30 -4.47 -4.42 6.72
N VAL A 31 -5.32 -3.51 6.23
CA VAL A 31 -4.92 -2.36 5.42
C VAL A 31 -5.07 -1.08 6.22
N THR A 32 -3.97 -0.35 6.39
CA THR A 32 -3.89 0.95 7.08
C THR A 32 -3.13 1.97 6.22
N ASN A 33 -3.12 3.24 6.65
CA ASN A 33 -2.34 4.31 6.03
C ASN A 33 -1.58 5.13 7.08
N MET A 34 -0.43 5.70 6.71
CA MET A 34 0.39 6.58 7.56
C MET A 34 1.39 7.41 6.73
N ALA A 35 2.13 8.32 7.37
CA ALA A 35 3.19 9.04 6.70
C ALA A 35 4.41 8.14 6.46
N ILE A 36 5.17 8.38 5.39
CA ILE A 36 6.39 7.60 5.09
C ILE A 36 7.37 7.64 6.27
N ASN A 37 7.50 8.78 6.94
CA ASN A 37 8.42 8.90 8.08
C ASN A 37 8.04 8.01 9.27
N ASP A 38 6.79 7.58 9.36
CA ASP A 38 6.24 6.77 10.44
C ASP A 38 6.17 5.28 10.10
N LEU A 39 6.65 4.87 8.91
CA LEU A 39 6.68 3.47 8.51
C LEU A 39 7.47 2.64 9.52
N PRO A 40 6.87 1.55 10.06
CA PRO A 40 7.57 0.64 10.95
C PRO A 40 8.50 -0.26 10.13
N GLN A 41 9.54 -0.81 10.77
CA GLN A 41 10.57 -1.60 10.06
C GLN A 41 10.12 -3.03 9.72
N ASP A 42 9.09 -3.51 10.42
CA ASP A 42 8.49 -4.84 10.30
C ASP A 42 7.25 -4.84 9.40
N VAL A 43 7.03 -3.79 8.62
CA VAL A 43 5.95 -3.77 7.63
C VAL A 43 6.24 -4.74 6.49
N ASP A 44 5.28 -5.62 6.21
CA ASP A 44 5.41 -6.61 5.12
C ASP A 44 5.29 -5.96 3.73
N VAL A 45 4.27 -5.10 3.55
CA VAL A 45 3.94 -4.48 2.26
C VAL A 45 3.72 -2.98 2.41
N VAL A 46 4.41 -2.19 1.59
CA VAL A 46 4.27 -0.73 1.51
C VAL A 46 3.82 -0.31 0.12
N ILE A 47 2.75 0.47 0.06
CA ILE A 47 2.19 1.00 -1.20
C ILE A 47 2.33 2.52 -1.20
N THR A 48 3.00 3.08 -2.20
CA THR A 48 3.23 4.52 -2.35
C THR A 48 2.99 5.00 -3.78
N HIS A 49 2.86 6.31 -3.96
CA HIS A 49 3.01 6.90 -5.28
C HIS A 49 4.43 6.63 -5.80
N LYS A 50 4.59 6.39 -7.12
CA LYS A 50 5.89 6.09 -7.74
C LYS A 50 7.00 7.10 -7.38
N ASP A 51 6.66 8.37 -7.24
CA ASP A 51 7.62 9.44 -6.92
C ASP A 51 8.12 9.37 -5.47
N LEU A 52 7.44 8.61 -4.61
CA LEU A 52 7.73 8.47 -3.19
C LEU A 52 8.31 7.10 -2.83
N THR A 53 8.32 6.14 -3.77
CA THR A 53 8.74 4.76 -3.50
C THR A 53 10.18 4.66 -3.03
N GLU A 54 11.09 5.44 -3.62
CA GLU A 54 12.50 5.42 -3.21
C GLU A 54 12.67 5.88 -1.75
N ARG A 55 11.88 6.87 -1.32
CA ARG A 55 11.88 7.32 0.08
C ARG A 55 11.33 6.24 1.02
N ALA A 56 10.28 5.53 0.61
CA ALA A 56 9.71 4.42 1.37
C ALA A 56 10.71 3.25 1.49
N LYS A 57 11.42 2.90 0.41
CA LYS A 57 12.48 1.89 0.44
C LYS A 57 13.61 2.24 1.38
N GLN A 58 14.03 3.51 1.41
CA GLN A 58 15.06 3.95 2.36
C GLN A 58 14.58 3.81 3.81
N LYS A 59 13.30 4.04 4.08
CA LYS A 59 12.74 3.94 5.43
C LYS A 59 12.50 2.50 5.88
N ALA A 60 11.96 1.65 5.01
CA ALA A 60 11.63 0.25 5.30
C ALA A 60 12.16 -0.66 4.18
N PRO A 61 13.48 -0.89 4.10
CA PRO A 61 14.11 -1.56 2.95
C PRO A 61 13.74 -3.03 2.80
N ASN A 62 13.29 -3.68 3.89
CA ASN A 62 12.94 -5.09 3.90
C ASN A 62 11.49 -5.36 3.49
N ALA A 63 10.67 -4.32 3.39
CA ALA A 63 9.28 -4.44 2.98
C ALA A 63 9.15 -4.71 1.48
N HIS A 64 8.06 -5.33 1.06
CA HIS A 64 7.67 -5.39 -0.33
C HIS A 64 7.08 -4.04 -0.77
N HIS A 65 7.70 -3.38 -1.75
CA HIS A 65 7.30 -2.04 -2.20
C HIS A 65 6.51 -2.06 -3.49
N VAL A 66 5.30 -1.51 -3.46
CA VAL A 66 4.42 -1.38 -4.62
C VAL A 66 4.22 0.08 -4.97
N SER A 67 4.75 0.48 -6.13
CA SER A 67 4.58 1.83 -6.68
C SER A 67 3.30 1.93 -7.51
N VAL A 68 2.42 2.89 -7.21
CA VAL A 68 1.24 3.21 -8.03
C VAL A 68 1.36 4.59 -8.69
N ASP A 69 0.80 4.74 -9.89
CA ASP A 69 0.72 6.02 -10.59
C ASP A 69 -0.47 6.87 -10.13
N ASN A 70 -1.56 6.23 -9.69
CA ASN A 70 -2.75 6.91 -9.21
C ASN A 70 -3.44 6.05 -8.13
N PHE A 71 -3.69 6.65 -6.97
CA PHE A 71 -4.30 5.95 -5.84
C PHE A 71 -5.75 5.53 -6.08
N LEU A 72 -6.48 6.24 -6.95
CA LEU A 72 -7.89 5.96 -7.24
C LEU A 72 -8.05 4.89 -8.31
N ASN A 73 -7.07 4.75 -9.20
CA ASN A 73 -7.15 3.84 -10.32
C ASN A 73 -5.75 3.32 -10.68
N SER A 74 -5.43 2.12 -10.18
CA SER A 74 -4.22 1.42 -10.53
C SER A 74 -4.53 -0.07 -10.75
N PRO A 75 -4.13 -0.66 -11.89
CA PRO A 75 -4.28 -2.09 -12.13
C PRO A 75 -3.51 -2.94 -11.11
N LYS A 76 -2.48 -2.35 -10.47
CA LYS A 76 -1.69 -3.00 -9.43
C LYS A 76 -2.49 -3.46 -8.22
N TYR A 77 -3.65 -2.86 -7.95
CA TYR A 77 -4.50 -3.34 -6.86
C TYR A 77 -5.11 -4.69 -7.17
N ASP A 78 -5.46 -4.93 -8.43
CA ASP A 78 -6.00 -6.22 -8.85
C ASP A 78 -4.89 -7.27 -8.92
N GLU A 79 -3.70 -6.89 -9.42
CA GLU A 79 -2.50 -7.75 -9.36
C GLU A 79 -2.18 -8.18 -7.92
N LEU A 80 -2.16 -7.24 -6.96
CA LEU A 80 -1.94 -7.54 -5.55
C LEU A 80 -2.98 -8.48 -4.95
N VAL A 81 -4.26 -8.29 -5.32
CA VAL A 81 -5.33 -9.18 -4.85
C VAL A 81 -5.13 -10.59 -5.38
N GLU A 82 -4.72 -10.74 -6.65
CA GLU A 82 -4.50 -12.05 -7.25
C GLU A 82 -3.21 -12.72 -6.75
N GLU A 83 -2.14 -11.96 -6.49
CA GLU A 83 -0.93 -12.48 -5.84
C GLU A 83 -1.26 -13.03 -4.45
N LEU A 84 -1.96 -12.26 -3.62
CA LEU A 84 -2.27 -12.62 -2.24
C LEU A 84 -3.38 -13.67 -2.09
N LYS A 85 -4.16 -13.95 -3.13
CA LYS A 85 -5.11 -15.07 -3.14
C LYS A 85 -4.44 -16.44 -3.30
N ASN A 86 -3.24 -16.46 -3.88
CA ASN A 86 -2.54 -17.69 -4.26
C ASN A 86 -1.43 -18.09 -3.28
N ASP A 87 -1.20 -17.29 -2.23
CA ASP A 87 -0.38 -17.61 -1.06
C ASP A 87 -1.22 -18.28 0.05
#